data_AF-A0A958WXX8-F1
#
_entry.id   AF-A0A958WXX8-F1
#
_cell.length_a   1.000
_cell.length_b   1.000
_cell.length_c   1.000
_cell.angle_alpha   90.00
_cell.angle_beta   90.00
_cell.angle_gamma   90.00
#
_symmetry.space_group_name_H-M   'P 1'
#
loop_
_entity.id
_entity.type
_entity.pdbx_description
1 polymer ?
#
loop_
_entity_poly.entity_id
_entity_poly.type
_entity_poly.pdbx_seq_one_letter_code
_entity_poly.pdbx_strand_id
1 'polypeptide(L)'
;MKRIILSTLLFGFFGTTAILGQSPNDFVTTWKTDNPGSSGPTSITIPTQLALSYNYDVDWNNDGIFDQTGISGDIVHDFGVAGTYTIRIRGTFPAIDFSGTG
;
A
#
# COMPACT_ATOMS: atom_id res chain seq x y z
N MET A 1 -50.79 -23.08 -6.82
CA MET A 1 -50.28 -22.80 -5.46
C MET A 1 -49.33 -21.63 -5.54
N LYS A 2 -49.62 -20.55 -4.81
CA LYS A 2 -48.83 -19.32 -4.75
C LYS A 2 -47.57 -19.60 -3.93
N ARG A 3 -46.38 -19.25 -4.45
CA ARG A 3 -45.17 -19.10 -3.62
C ARG A 3 -44.60 -17.71 -3.82
N ILE A 4 -44.44 -17.05 -2.69
CA ILE A 4 -44.17 -15.63 -2.45
C ILE A 4 -42.67 -15.36 -2.65
N ILE A 5 -42.35 -14.23 -3.28
CA ILE A 5 -41.00 -13.69 -3.47
C ILE A 5 -40.60 -12.95 -2.18
N LEU A 6 -39.37 -13.15 -1.68
CA LEU A 6 -38.73 -12.17 -0.80
C LEU A 6 -37.53 -11.58 -1.55
N SER A 7 -37.78 -10.42 -2.15
CA SER A 7 -36.75 -9.55 -2.72
C SER A 7 -36.24 -8.68 -1.58
N THR A 8 -35.02 -8.93 -1.11
CA THR A 8 -34.39 -8.05 -0.12
C THR A 8 -33.80 -6.87 -0.88
N LEU A 9 -34.46 -5.72 -0.76
CA LEU A 9 -33.98 -4.42 -1.20
C LEU A 9 -32.72 -4.09 -0.37
N LEU A 10 -31.52 -4.20 -0.94
CA LEU A 10 -30.31 -3.76 -0.26
C LEU A 10 -30.31 -2.23 -0.25
N PHE A 11 -30.65 -1.65 0.90
CA PHE A 11 -30.52 -0.22 1.17
C PHE A 11 -29.07 0.19 0.90
N GLY A 12 -28.89 1.23 0.09
CA GLY A 12 -27.59 1.83 -0.18
C GLY A 12 -26.89 2.20 1.13
N PHE A 13 -25.90 1.41 1.51
CA PHE A 13 -24.92 1.80 2.50
C PHE A 13 -24.01 2.82 1.82
N PHE A 14 -24.35 4.11 1.96
CA PHE A 14 -23.33 5.16 1.86
C PHE A 14 -22.46 5.04 3.11
N GLY A 15 -21.60 4.02 3.10
CA GLY A 15 -20.46 3.98 3.99
C GLY A 15 -19.61 5.16 3.60
N THR A 16 -19.71 6.26 4.35
CA THR A 16 -18.54 7.10 4.52
C THR A 16 -17.47 6.14 5.01
N THR A 17 -16.46 5.82 4.19
CA THR A 17 -15.27 5.22 4.75
C THR A 17 -14.74 6.26 5.72
N ALA A 18 -15.08 6.07 7.00
CA ALA A 18 -14.31 6.71 8.04
C ALA A 18 -12.88 6.30 7.71
N ILE A 19 -11.99 7.28 7.54
CA ILE A 19 -10.56 7.04 7.39
C ILE A 19 -10.07 6.58 8.78
N LEU A 20 -10.51 5.39 9.19
CA LEU A 20 -10.06 4.75 10.42
C LEU A 20 -8.65 4.29 10.11
N GLY A 21 -7.66 5.01 10.66
CA GLY A 21 -6.31 4.48 10.74
C GLY A 21 -5.23 5.23 9.98
N GLN A 22 -5.46 6.44 9.47
CA GLN A 22 -4.33 7.26 9.03
C GLN A 22 -3.73 7.96 10.26
N SER A 23 -2.71 7.34 10.85
CA SER A 23 -1.90 7.98 11.88
C SER A 23 -1.12 9.12 11.22
N PRO A 24 -1.03 10.33 11.82
CA PRO A 24 -0.27 11.44 11.25
C PRO A 24 1.24 11.15 11.15
N ASN A 25 1.71 10.06 11.77
CA ASN A 25 3.10 9.61 11.68
C ASN A 25 3.36 8.63 10.54
N ASP A 26 2.31 8.16 9.84
CA ASP A 26 2.48 7.24 8.73
C ASP A 26 2.98 8.01 7.50
N PHE A 27 3.95 7.42 6.80
CA PHE A 27 4.43 7.95 5.54
C PHE A 27 3.58 7.41 4.39
N VAL A 28 2.74 8.28 3.81
CA VAL A 28 1.88 7.96 2.67
C VAL A 28 2.51 8.50 1.39
N THR A 29 2.66 7.65 0.38
CA THR A 29 3.32 8.01 -0.88
C THR A 29 2.69 7.31 -2.08
N THR A 30 2.76 7.93 -3.26
CA THR A 30 2.11 7.45 -4.49
C THR A 30 3.15 7.19 -5.57
N TRP A 31 3.06 6.02 -6.19
CA TRP A 31 4.05 5.51 -7.14
C TRP A 31 3.38 5.08 -8.43
N LYS A 32 4.05 5.32 -9.56
CA LYS A 32 3.64 4.81 -10.87
C LYS A 32 4.63 3.72 -11.29
N THR A 33 4.14 2.49 -11.47
CA THR A 33 4.98 1.29 -11.65
C THR A 33 5.66 1.20 -13.01
N ASP A 34 5.08 1.80 -14.04
CA ASP A 34 5.54 1.77 -15.43
C ASP A 34 6.47 2.93 -15.80
N ASN A 35 6.96 3.68 -14.81
CA ASN A 35 8.08 4.60 -15.02
C ASN A 35 9.38 3.80 -15.20
N PRO A 36 10.29 4.20 -16.10
CA PRO A 36 11.62 3.58 -16.21
C PRO A 36 12.36 3.60 -14.87
N GLY A 37 13.05 2.52 -14.54
CA GLY A 37 13.82 2.37 -13.31
C GLY A 37 14.28 0.93 -13.09
N SER A 38 14.66 0.61 -11.86
CA SER A 38 15.22 -0.69 -11.47
C SER A 38 14.19 -1.80 -11.22
N SER A 39 12.92 -1.46 -10.98
CA SER A 39 11.83 -2.43 -10.81
C SER A 39 11.13 -2.71 -12.15
N GLY A 40 10.41 -3.84 -12.24
CA GLY A 40 9.58 -4.18 -13.39
C GLY A 40 8.33 -3.27 -13.50
N PRO A 41 7.65 -3.23 -14.66
CA PRO A 41 6.59 -2.26 -14.97
C PRO A 41 5.30 -2.39 -14.12
N THR A 42 5.19 -3.45 -13.32
CA THR A 42 4.08 -3.74 -12.41
C THR A 42 4.51 -3.73 -10.95
N SER A 43 5.77 -3.39 -10.66
CA SER A 43 6.37 -3.51 -9.34
C SER A 43 7.01 -2.21 -8.87
N ILE A 44 7.05 -2.02 -7.56
CA ILE A 44 7.83 -0.97 -6.91
C ILE A 44 8.84 -1.59 -5.97
N THR A 45 10.02 -0.98 -5.93
CA THR A 45 11.02 -1.24 -4.89
C THR A 45 10.96 -0.08 -3.90
N ILE A 46 10.88 -0.39 -2.60
CA ILE A 46 11.16 0.57 -1.52
C ILE A 46 12.63 0.36 -1.13
N PRO A 47 13.56 1.20 -1.62
CA PRO A 47 14.97 1.04 -1.30
C PRO A 47 15.31 1.72 0.03
N THR A 48 16.18 1.08 0.80
CA THR A 48 16.63 1.49 2.12
C THR A 48 18.12 1.83 2.10
N GLN A 49 18.51 2.79 2.93
CA GLN A 49 19.91 3.16 3.08
C GLN A 49 20.65 2.20 4.03
N LEU A 50 21.71 1.54 3.55
CA LEU A 50 22.49 0.55 4.32
C LEU A 50 23.02 1.02 5.69
N ALA A 51 23.27 2.32 5.86
CA ALA A 51 23.81 2.90 7.10
C ALA A 51 22.75 3.22 8.17
N LEU A 52 21.47 2.99 7.89
CA LEU A 52 20.35 3.28 8.80
C LEU A 52 19.68 1.98 9.26
N SER A 53 18.99 2.05 10.40
CA SER A 53 18.21 0.92 10.92
C SER A 53 16.74 1.06 10.55
N TYR A 54 16.13 -0.04 10.14
CA TYR A 54 14.74 -0.12 9.70
C TYR A 54 13.98 -1.17 10.51
N ASN A 55 12.71 -0.89 10.76
CA ASN A 55 11.71 -1.84 11.26
C ASN A 55 10.34 -1.26 10.93
N TYR A 56 9.85 -1.54 9.72
CA TYR A 56 8.66 -0.90 9.18
C TYR A 56 7.65 -1.92 8.63
N ASP A 57 6.42 -1.45 8.53
CA ASP A 57 5.31 -2.18 7.92
C ASP A 57 4.84 -1.41 6.68
N VAL A 58 4.29 -2.13 5.70
CA VAL A 58 3.72 -1.56 4.48
C VAL A 58 2.28 -2.05 4.29
N ASP A 59 1.40 -1.10 3.99
CA ASP A 59 0.06 -1.27 3.45
C ASP A 59 0.13 -0.86 1.97
N TRP A 60 0.00 -1.85 1.06
CA TRP A 60 0.25 -1.67 -0.37
C TRP A 60 -0.96 -1.10 -1.11
N ASN A 61 -2.15 -1.17 -0.53
CA ASN A 61 -3.40 -0.73 -1.16
C ASN A 61 -4.04 0.48 -0.45
N ASN A 62 -3.42 0.95 0.63
CA ASN A 62 -3.82 2.06 1.49
C ASN A 62 -5.23 1.88 2.09
N ASP A 63 -5.65 0.65 2.38
CA ASP A 63 -6.94 0.34 3.00
C ASP A 63 -6.95 0.45 4.53
N GLY A 64 -5.77 0.67 5.14
CA GLY A 64 -5.59 0.77 6.59
C GLY A 64 -5.19 -0.55 7.26
N ILE A 65 -5.06 -1.64 6.51
CA ILE A 65 -4.55 -2.93 6.95
C ILE A 65 -3.13 -3.09 6.40
N PHE A 66 -2.17 -3.33 7.28
CA PHE A 66 -0.78 -3.53 6.86
C PHE A 66 -0.56 -4.96 6.40
N ASP A 67 -0.13 -5.10 5.15
CA ASP A 67 0.02 -6.38 4.44
C ASP A 67 1.34 -7.07 4.77
N GLN A 68 2.39 -6.30 5.02
CA GLN A 68 3.72 -6.80 5.36
C GLN A 68 4.28 -6.04 6.54
N THR A 69 4.90 -6.76 7.48
CA THR A 69 5.32 -6.21 8.77
C THR A 69 6.73 -6.61 9.15
N GLY A 70 7.43 -5.77 9.91
CA GLY A 70 8.74 -6.09 10.47
C GLY A 70 9.89 -6.11 9.46
N ILE A 71 9.81 -5.28 8.42
CA ILE A 71 10.79 -5.21 7.34
C ILE A 71 12.02 -4.40 7.81
N SER A 72 13.22 -4.93 7.57
CA SER A 72 14.50 -4.35 8.02
C SER A 72 15.43 -3.88 6.90
N GLY A 73 14.99 -3.93 5.64
CA GLY A 73 15.77 -3.56 4.47
C GLY A 73 14.86 -3.30 3.27
N ASP A 74 15.41 -3.43 2.06
CA ASP A 74 14.66 -3.24 0.82
C ASP A 74 13.51 -4.23 0.70
N ILE A 75 12.43 -3.80 0.06
CA ILE A 75 11.33 -4.70 -0.32
C ILE A 75 10.81 -4.37 -1.71
N VAL A 76 10.41 -5.41 -2.43
CA VAL A 76 9.77 -5.31 -3.74
C VAL A 76 8.35 -5.83 -3.61
N HIS A 77 7.40 -5.09 -4.17
CA HIS A 77 6.02 -5.54 -4.32
C HIS A 77 5.61 -5.48 -5.79
N ASP A 78 5.05 -6.59 -6.28
CA ASP A 78 4.47 -6.69 -7.61
C ASP A 78 2.95 -6.66 -7.51
N PHE A 79 2.35 -5.63 -8.11
CA PHE A 79 0.90 -5.46 -8.17
C PHE A 79 0.25 -6.34 -9.24
N GLY A 80 1.06 -6.97 -10.10
CA GLY A 80 0.62 -7.81 -11.23
C GLY A 80 0.05 -7.03 -12.42
N VAL A 81 -0.25 -5.74 -12.24
CA VAL A 81 -0.78 -4.83 -13.26
C VAL A 81 -0.05 -3.51 -13.17
N ALA A 82 0.22 -2.87 -14.32
CA ALA A 82 0.80 -1.54 -14.34
C ALA A 82 -0.22 -0.51 -13.86
N GLY A 83 0.20 0.42 -13.00
CA GLY A 83 -0.72 1.38 -12.41
C GLY A 83 -0.06 2.44 -11.56
N THR A 84 -0.91 3.28 -10.97
CA THR A 84 -0.53 4.26 -9.95
C THR A 84 -1.12 3.82 -8.62
N TYR A 85 -0.27 3.60 -7.63
CA TYR A 85 -0.61 3.02 -6.33
C TYR A 85 -0.21 3.97 -5.22
N THR A 86 -1.14 4.26 -4.31
CA THR A 86 -0.83 4.91 -3.04
C THR A 86 -0.58 3.84 -2.00
N ILE A 87 0.57 3.91 -1.36
CA ILE A 87 0.97 3.00 -0.29
C ILE A 87 1.12 3.77 1.01
N ARG A 88 1.11 3.05 2.12
CA ARG A 88 1.32 3.60 3.46
C ARG A 88 2.40 2.79 4.18
N ILE A 89 3.33 3.52 4.80
CA ILE A 89 4.46 2.96 5.54
C ILE A 89 4.39 3.48 6.97
N ARG A 90 4.61 2.60 7.95
CA ARG A 90 4.71 2.99 9.37
C ARG A 90 5.89 2.30 10.05
N GLY A 91 6.25 2.79 11.24
CA GLY A 91 7.34 2.23 12.04
C GLY A 91 8.65 3.00 11.85
N THR A 92 9.77 2.34 12.08
CA THR A 92 11.10 2.95 11.92
C THR A 92 11.50 2.95 10.45
N PHE A 93 11.23 4.06 9.76
CA PHE A 93 11.54 4.29 8.34
C PHE A 93 12.19 5.68 8.16
N PRO A 94 13.51 5.81 8.41
CA PRO A 94 14.17 7.13 8.48
C PRO A 94 14.46 7.78 7.13
N ALA A 95 14.62 7.00 6.06
CA ALA A 95 14.90 7.51 4.73
C ALA A 95 14.45 6.53 3.64
N ILE A 96 14.25 7.07 2.44
CA ILE A 96 14.19 6.31 1.20
C ILE A 96 15.42 6.65 0.37
N ASP A 97 16.11 5.65 -0.17
CA ASP A 97 17.40 5.86 -0.83
C ASP A 97 17.42 5.35 -2.26
N PHE A 98 17.34 6.27 -3.22
CA PHE A 98 17.40 5.94 -4.64
C PHE A 98 18.83 5.90 -5.22
N SER A 99 19.86 6.15 -4.41
CA SER A 99 21.24 6.32 -4.90
C SER A 99 21.88 5.06 -5.47
N GLY A 100 21.33 3.87 -5.17
CA GLY A 100 21.83 2.59 -5.67
C GLY A 100 21.13 2.05 -6.92
N THR A 101 19.98 2.61 -7.33
CA THR A 101 19.06 1.93 -8.28
C THR A 101 18.17 2.88 -9.10
N GLY A 102 18.61 4.12 -9.33
CA GLY A 102 17.93 5.06 -10.24
C GLY A 102 17.87 4.58 -11.69
#